data_AF-A0AAV1JV83-F1
#
_entry.id   AF-A0AAV1JV83-F1
#
_cell.length_a   1.000
_cell.length_b   1.000
_cell.length_c   1.000
_cell.angle_alpha   90.00
_cell.angle_beta   90.00
_cell.angle_gamma   90.00
#
_symmetry.space_group_name_H-M   'P 1'
#
loop_
_entity.id
_entity.type
_entity.pdbx_description
1 polymer ?
#
loop_
_entity_poly.entity_id
_entity_poly.type
_entity_poly.pdbx_seq_one_letter_code
_entity_poly.pdbx_strand_id
1 'polypeptide(L)'
;MACKLIVLCCVLVAVFADEKYTDKYDGINLQEILDNRRLLLAYANCLLDKGKCSPEGKELKDHVQDALETGCAKCTETQKNGSYTMIEHLINKEKEIWEELSAKYDPEGKYKKQYEEQAKQRAFITADEYTDRYDGINVDEILQNQRLVTSYVKCLLDKGRCTPEGNELKVHIKDGMQTGCSKCTDTQRHQARKVVKFLREHQDNYWKDIVVKYDPKNEFKDVYEAFLASDE
;
A
#
# COMPACT_ATOMS: atom_id res chain seq x y z
N MET A 1 54.55 -39.48 16.42
CA MET A 1 53.24 -39.07 16.98
C MET A 1 53.49 -37.78 17.75
N ALA A 2 52.86 -36.64 17.56
CA ALA A 2 51.81 -36.13 16.68
C ALA A 2 51.92 -34.60 16.78
N CYS A 3 51.68 -33.85 15.71
CA CYS A 3 51.39 -32.42 15.83
C CYS A 3 50.27 -32.11 14.82
N LYS A 4 49.03 -32.19 15.29
CA LYS A 4 47.84 -31.88 14.48
C LYS A 4 47.70 -30.36 14.43
N LEU A 5 48.03 -29.77 13.28
CA LEU A 5 47.75 -28.39 12.96
C LEU A 5 46.23 -28.27 12.74
N ILE A 6 45.51 -27.71 13.72
CA ILE A 6 44.09 -27.36 13.57
C ILE A 6 44.06 -26.06 12.77
N VAL A 7 43.83 -26.18 11.46
CA VAL A 7 43.52 -25.05 10.58
C VAL A 7 42.07 -24.66 10.84
N LEU A 8 41.88 -23.63 11.66
CA LEU A 8 40.59 -22.97 11.86
C LEU A 8 40.29 -22.14 10.59
N CYS A 9 39.52 -22.73 9.68
CA CYS A 9 39.05 -22.07 8.47
C CYS A 9 37.92 -21.11 8.86
N CYS A 10 38.25 -19.83 9.06
CA CYS A 10 37.25 -18.77 9.22
C CYS A 10 36.51 -18.58 7.89
N VAL A 11 35.32 -19.17 7.77
CA VAL A 11 34.37 -18.85 6.70
C VAL A 11 33.82 -17.46 6.99
N LEU A 12 34.41 -16.44 6.36
CA LEU A 12 33.81 -15.12 6.25
C LEU A 12 32.57 -15.24 5.37
N VAL A 13 31.39 -15.26 5.99
CA VAL A 13 30.13 -15.04 5.27
C VAL A 13 30.09 -13.56 4.90
N ALA A 14 30.45 -13.25 3.65
CA ALA A 14 30.24 -11.93 3.10
C ALA A 14 28.73 -11.68 3.02
N VAL A 15 28.23 -10.76 3.84
CA VAL A 15 26.89 -10.20 3.66
C VAL A 15 26.99 -9.28 2.45
N PHE A 16 26.54 -9.77 1.29
CA PHE A 16 26.35 -8.91 0.12
C PHE A 16 25.19 -7.97 0.44
N ALA A 17 25.48 -6.68 0.63
CA ALA A 17 24.45 -5.66 0.58
C ALA A 17 24.03 -5.53 -0.89
N ASP A 18 22.81 -5.95 -1.21
CA ASP A 18 22.27 -5.77 -2.57
C ASP A 18 22.20 -4.27 -2.88
N GLU A 19 22.85 -3.83 -3.96
CA GLU A 19 22.81 -2.45 -4.43
C GLU A 19 21.38 -2.10 -4.89
N LYS A 20 20.69 -1.24 -4.14
CA LYS A 20 19.37 -0.71 -4.49
C LYS A 20 19.47 0.46 -5.47
N TYR A 21 18.39 0.72 -6.23
CA TYR A 21 18.24 2.00 -6.96
C TYR A 21 18.18 3.17 -5.99
N THR A 22 18.42 4.39 -6.48
CA THR A 22 18.35 5.58 -5.63
C THR A 22 16.94 5.77 -5.07
N ASP A 23 16.85 6.12 -3.79
CA ASP A 23 15.62 6.48 -3.08
C ASP A 23 15.31 7.98 -3.19
N LYS A 24 16.16 8.75 -3.87
CA LYS A 24 16.06 10.22 -3.98
C LYS A 24 14.69 10.71 -4.45
N TYR A 25 13.99 9.91 -5.26
CA TYR A 25 12.70 10.25 -5.86
C TYR A 25 11.52 9.47 -5.29
N ASP A 26 11.71 8.70 -4.22
CA ASP A 26 10.64 7.91 -3.59
C ASP A 26 9.54 8.80 -3.00
N GLY A 27 9.82 10.07 -2.72
CA GLY A 27 8.84 11.07 -2.27
C GLY A 27 7.97 11.68 -3.37
N ILE A 28 8.01 11.17 -4.61
CA ILE A 28 7.18 11.67 -5.69
C ILE A 28 5.69 11.45 -5.39
N ASN A 29 4.85 12.44 -5.70
CA ASN A 29 3.41 12.32 -5.53
C ASN A 29 2.79 11.48 -6.66
N LEU A 30 2.77 10.16 -6.46
CA LEU A 30 2.19 9.22 -7.43
C LEU A 30 0.71 9.52 -7.72
N GLN A 31 -0.07 9.89 -6.70
CA GLN A 31 -1.50 10.15 -6.84
C GLN A 31 -1.77 11.33 -7.79
N GLU A 32 -0.98 12.40 -7.69
CA GLU A 32 -1.08 13.53 -8.62
C GLU A 32 -0.84 13.12 -10.07
N ILE A 33 0.10 12.19 -10.31
CA ILE A 33 0.39 11.67 -11.65
C ILE A 33 -0.80 10.86 -12.17
N LEU A 34 -1.37 9.99 -11.32
CA LEU A 34 -2.52 9.15 -11.68
C LEU A 34 -3.78 9.96 -11.96
N ASP A 35 -4.01 11.05 -11.22
CA ASP A 35 -5.20 11.90 -11.38
C ASP A 35 -5.05 12.94 -12.50
N ASN A 36 -3.82 13.21 -12.94
CA ASN A 36 -3.53 14.19 -13.98
C ASN A 36 -3.01 13.52 -15.26
N ARG A 37 -3.94 13.21 -16.17
CA ARG A 37 -3.64 12.57 -17.46
C ARG A 37 -2.55 13.28 -18.26
N ARG A 38 -2.44 14.62 -18.18
CA ARG A 38 -1.39 15.38 -18.88
C ARG A 38 -0.01 15.06 -18.29
N LEU A 39 0.08 14.94 -16.96
CA LEU A 39 1.31 14.58 -16.26
C LEU A 39 1.69 13.13 -16.54
N LEU A 40 0.74 12.19 -16.43
CA LEU A 40 0.94 10.79 -16.78
C LEU A 40 1.48 10.64 -18.21
N LEU A 41 0.87 11.33 -19.17
CA LEU A 41 1.30 11.29 -20.56
C LEU A 41 2.72 11.86 -20.76
N ALA A 42 3.15 12.83 -19.95
CA ALA A 42 4.52 13.33 -20.00
C ALA A 42 5.54 12.26 -19.57
N TYR A 43 5.24 11.50 -18.51
CA TYR A 43 6.06 10.36 -18.08
C TYR A 43 6.07 9.23 -19.12
N ALA A 44 4.90 8.85 -19.64
CA ALA A 44 4.78 7.84 -20.68
C ALA A 44 5.57 8.23 -21.95
N ASN A 45 5.46 9.48 -22.41
CA ASN A 45 6.21 9.96 -23.56
C ASN A 45 7.73 9.98 -23.32
N CYS A 46 8.19 10.30 -22.10
CA CYS A 46 9.60 10.18 -21.73
C CYS A 46 10.08 8.72 -21.89
N LEU A 47 9.34 7.77 -21.30
CA LEU A 47 9.64 6.34 -21.40
C LEU A 47 9.62 5.84 -22.84
N LEU A 48 8.70 6.34 -23.67
CA LEU A 48 8.53 5.96 -25.08
C LEU A 48 9.48 6.66 -26.06
N ASP A 49 10.42 7.49 -25.60
CA ASP A 49 11.28 8.35 -26.45
C ASP A 49 10.51 9.37 -27.32
N LYS A 50 9.30 9.75 -26.91
CA LYS A 50 8.42 10.70 -27.62
C LYS A 50 8.45 12.11 -27.00
N GLY A 51 9.12 12.30 -25.88
CA GLY A 51 9.14 13.57 -25.15
C GLY A 51 10.36 13.74 -24.25
N LYS A 52 10.46 14.92 -23.63
CA LYS A 52 11.49 15.22 -22.64
C LYS A 52 11.21 14.47 -21.34
N CYS A 53 12.27 14.10 -20.64
CA CYS A 53 12.20 13.50 -19.31
C CYS A 53 12.45 14.54 -18.22
N SER A 54 11.69 14.47 -17.14
CA SER A 54 12.11 15.05 -15.86
C SER A 54 13.26 14.22 -15.26
N PRO A 55 13.97 14.70 -14.22
CA PRO A 55 14.97 13.90 -13.52
C PRO A 55 14.43 12.55 -13.03
N GLU A 56 13.22 12.53 -12.48
CA GLU A 56 12.53 11.34 -11.99
C GLU A 56 12.16 10.39 -13.13
N GLY A 57 11.58 10.92 -14.21
CA GLY A 57 11.21 10.13 -15.38
C GLY A 57 12.44 9.53 -16.08
N LYS A 58 13.58 10.24 -16.05
CA LYS A 58 14.84 9.72 -16.57
C LYS A 58 15.36 8.57 -15.71
N GLU A 59 15.36 8.72 -14.39
CA GLU A 59 15.76 7.66 -13.47
C GLU A 59 14.95 6.38 -13.71
N LEU A 60 13.62 6.51 -13.77
CA LEU A 60 12.72 5.38 -14.07
C LEU A 60 13.07 4.76 -15.42
N LYS A 61 13.25 5.57 -16.46
CA LYS A 61 13.56 5.09 -17.81
C LYS A 61 14.88 4.35 -17.90
N ASP A 62 15.89 4.81 -17.18
CA ASP A 62 17.23 4.21 -17.18
C ASP A 62 17.23 2.84 -16.46
N HIS A 63 16.24 2.57 -15.60
CA HIS A 63 16.16 1.35 -14.78
C HIS A 63 14.99 0.40 -15.06
N VAL A 64 13.95 0.83 -15.79
CA VAL A 64 12.72 0.04 -15.99
C VAL A 64 12.98 -1.32 -16.63
N GLN A 65 13.94 -1.43 -17.57
CA GLN A 65 14.28 -2.71 -18.19
C GLN A 65 14.92 -3.68 -17.18
N ASP A 66 15.93 -3.21 -16.42
CA ASP A 66 16.60 -4.01 -15.37
C ASP A 66 15.59 -4.43 -14.28
N ALA A 67 14.68 -3.52 -13.90
CA ALA A 67 13.63 -3.81 -12.93
C ALA A 67 12.66 -4.89 -13.42
N LEU A 68 12.24 -4.87 -14.68
CA LEU A 68 11.40 -5.92 -15.26
C LEU A 68 12.16 -7.27 -15.32
N GLU A 69 13.41 -7.24 -15.77
CA GLU A 69 14.23 -8.45 -15.95
C GLU A 69 14.55 -9.16 -14.63
N THR A 70 14.80 -8.39 -13.59
CA THR A 70 15.19 -8.89 -12.26
C THR A 70 14.03 -9.02 -11.27
N GLY A 71 12.80 -8.66 -11.68
CA GLY A 71 11.65 -8.65 -10.77
C GLY A 71 11.79 -7.62 -9.65
N CYS A 72 12.32 -6.44 -9.96
CA CYS A 72 12.49 -5.31 -9.04
C CYS A 72 13.42 -5.63 -7.84
N ALA A 73 14.42 -6.51 -8.03
CA ALA A 73 15.32 -6.92 -6.95
C ALA A 73 16.01 -5.72 -6.26
N LYS A 74 16.36 -4.70 -7.05
CA LYS A 74 17.02 -3.47 -6.60
C LYS A 74 16.05 -2.35 -6.20
N CYS A 75 14.75 -2.56 -6.32
CA CYS A 75 13.77 -1.54 -5.97
C CYS A 75 13.65 -1.36 -4.46
N THR A 76 13.38 -0.13 -4.04
CA THR A 76 12.86 0.16 -2.70
C THR A 76 11.42 -0.33 -2.58
N GLU A 77 10.89 -0.40 -1.36
CA GLU A 77 9.50 -0.83 -1.16
C GLU A 77 8.52 0.20 -1.74
N THR A 78 8.82 1.50 -1.59
CA THR A 78 8.04 2.59 -2.20
C THR A 78 8.00 2.47 -3.73
N GLN A 79 9.13 2.14 -4.36
CA GLN A 79 9.21 1.95 -5.81
C GLN A 79 8.39 0.74 -6.28
N LYS A 80 8.45 -0.39 -5.56
CA LYS A 80 7.65 -1.57 -5.88
C LYS A 80 6.16 -1.27 -5.80
N ASN A 81 5.72 -0.72 -4.66
CA ASN A 81 4.31 -0.41 -4.42
C ASN A 81 3.81 0.61 -5.44
N GLY A 82 4.57 1.68 -5.69
CA GLY A 82 4.22 2.66 -6.71
C GLY A 82 4.18 2.10 -8.13
N SER A 83 5.08 1.16 -8.46
CA SER A 83 5.08 0.47 -9.76
C SER A 83 3.83 -0.38 -9.94
N TYR A 84 3.41 -1.13 -8.93
CA TYR A 84 2.18 -1.92 -8.98
C TYR A 84 0.95 -1.03 -9.19
N THR A 85 0.81 0.05 -8.42
CA THR A 85 -0.29 1.01 -8.55
C THR A 85 -0.33 1.65 -9.93
N MET A 86 0.83 2.06 -10.47
CA MET A 86 0.91 2.66 -11.80
C MET A 86 0.55 1.66 -12.90
N ILE A 87 1.10 0.44 -12.86
CA ILE A 87 0.82 -0.60 -13.86
C ILE A 87 -0.67 -0.97 -13.84
N GLU A 88 -1.25 -1.14 -12.66
CA GLU A 88 -2.69 -1.39 -12.50
C GLU A 88 -3.54 -0.27 -13.12
N HIS A 89 -3.20 1.00 -12.86
CA HIS A 89 -3.88 2.14 -13.46
C HIS A 89 -3.76 2.12 -14.99
N LEU A 90 -2.58 1.85 -15.53
CA LEU A 90 -2.36 1.80 -16.98
C LEU A 90 -3.20 0.70 -17.64
N ILE A 91 -3.22 -0.51 -17.08
CA ILE A 91 -4.01 -1.65 -17.60
C ILE A 91 -5.51 -1.34 -17.58
N ASN A 92 -6.00 -0.74 -16.48
CA ASN A 92 -7.43 -0.53 -16.28
C ASN A 92 -7.96 0.73 -16.98
N LYS A 93 -7.19 1.82 -17.02
CA LYS A 93 -7.65 3.15 -17.43
C LYS A 93 -6.95 3.72 -18.67
N GLU A 94 -5.71 3.32 -18.96
CA GLU A 94 -4.89 3.89 -20.05
C GLU A 94 -4.32 2.79 -20.97
N LYS A 95 -5.21 1.94 -21.50
CA LYS A 95 -4.86 0.74 -22.29
C LYS A 95 -3.91 1.03 -23.46
N GLU A 96 -4.11 2.14 -24.18
CA GLU A 96 -3.25 2.51 -25.30
C GLU A 96 -1.80 2.75 -24.83
N ILE A 97 -1.62 3.44 -23.70
CA ILE A 97 -0.30 3.70 -23.12
C ILE A 97 0.33 2.40 -22.62
N TRP A 98 -0.46 1.53 -21.99
CA TRP A 98 0.00 0.21 -21.56
C TRP A 98 0.52 -0.64 -22.72
N GLU A 99 -0.20 -0.68 -23.84
CA GLU A 99 0.20 -1.42 -25.04
C GLU A 99 1.49 -0.90 -25.64
N GLU A 100 1.65 0.42 -25.75
CA GLU A 100 2.87 1.02 -26.27
C GLU A 100 4.09 0.75 -25.37
N LEU A 101 3.94 0.87 -24.05
CA LEU A 101 5.01 0.58 -23.10
C LEU A 101 5.38 -0.90 -23.10
N SER A 102 4.38 -1.79 -23.12
CA SER A 102 4.61 -3.24 -23.21
C SER A 102 5.33 -3.61 -24.49
N ALA A 103 4.93 -3.05 -25.65
CA ALA A 103 5.61 -3.31 -26.91
C ALA A 103 7.07 -2.85 -26.91
N LYS A 104 7.40 -1.82 -26.12
CA LYS A 104 8.77 -1.31 -26.00
C LYS A 104 9.66 -2.12 -25.06
N TYR A 105 9.17 -2.43 -23.87
CA TYR A 105 9.98 -3.00 -22.78
C TYR A 105 9.79 -4.51 -22.60
N ASP A 106 8.68 -5.06 -23.10
CA ASP A 106 8.35 -6.48 -23.06
C ASP A 106 7.74 -6.98 -24.38
N PRO A 107 8.48 -6.90 -25.51
CA PRO A 107 7.97 -7.25 -26.84
C PRO A 107 7.57 -8.73 -26.95
N GLU A 108 8.14 -9.60 -26.12
CA GLU A 108 7.81 -11.03 -26.06
C GLU A 108 6.62 -11.32 -25.14
N GLY A 109 6.14 -10.34 -24.38
CA GLY A 109 5.00 -10.48 -23.46
C GLY A 109 5.30 -11.34 -22.23
N LYS A 110 6.57 -11.47 -21.84
CA LYS A 110 7.03 -12.29 -20.71
C LYS A 110 6.45 -11.81 -19.37
N TYR A 111 6.30 -10.49 -19.20
CA TYR A 111 5.84 -9.83 -17.99
C TYR A 111 4.42 -9.30 -18.12
N LYS A 112 4.03 -8.86 -19.32
CA LYS A 112 2.72 -8.29 -19.63
C LYS A 112 1.58 -9.16 -19.11
N LYS A 113 1.61 -10.46 -19.43
CA LYS A 113 0.58 -11.42 -19.00
C LYS A 113 0.49 -11.54 -17.48
N GLN A 114 1.63 -11.51 -16.79
CA GLN A 114 1.66 -11.56 -15.32
C GLN A 114 0.99 -10.32 -14.73
N TYR A 115 1.35 -9.13 -15.22
CA TYR A 115 0.78 -7.88 -14.71
C TYR A 115 -0.71 -7.73 -15.04
N GLU A 116 -1.15 -8.14 -16.22
CA GLU A 116 -2.58 -8.14 -16.58
C GLU A 116 -3.41 -9.08 -15.70
N GLU A 117 -2.89 -10.27 -15.41
CA GLU A 117 -3.56 -11.21 -14.51
C GLU A 117 -3.57 -10.67 -13.07
N GLN A 118 -2.47 -10.09 -12.59
CA GLN A 118 -2.41 -9.44 -11.27
C GLN A 118 -3.40 -8.27 -11.16
N ALA A 119 -3.46 -7.39 -12.17
CA ALA A 119 -4.39 -6.28 -12.20
C ALA A 119 -5.85 -6.76 -12.26
N LYS A 120 -6.14 -7.84 -12.98
CA LYS A 120 -7.46 -8.46 -13.00
C LYS A 120 -7.85 -9.08 -11.65
N GLN A 121 -6.90 -9.74 -10.98
CA GLN A 121 -7.12 -10.29 -9.64
C GLN A 121 -7.36 -9.17 -8.63
N ARG A 122 -6.58 -8.08 -8.67
CA ARG A 122 -6.86 -6.88 -7.86
C ARG A 122 -8.20 -6.23 -8.21
N ALA A 123 -8.57 -6.15 -9.48
CA ALA A 123 -9.88 -5.65 -9.89
C ALA A 123 -11.04 -6.52 -9.34
N PHE A 124 -10.83 -7.82 -9.16
CA PHE A 124 -11.79 -8.70 -8.49
C PHE A 124 -11.81 -8.49 -6.97
N ILE A 125 -10.64 -8.28 -6.34
CA ILE A 125 -10.54 -7.97 -4.90
C ILE A 125 -11.21 -6.62 -4.58
N THR A 126 -10.93 -5.58 -5.36
CA THR A 126 -11.54 -4.23 -5.22
C THR A 126 -13.05 -4.26 -5.43
N ALA A 127 -13.58 -5.20 -6.21
CA ALA A 127 -15.04 -5.42 -6.30
C ALA A 127 -15.65 -6.02 -5.02
N ASP A 128 -14.85 -6.65 -4.16
CA ASP A 128 -15.24 -7.15 -2.84
C ASP A 128 -14.80 -6.20 -1.70
N GLU A 129 -14.15 -5.07 -2.02
CA GLU A 129 -13.80 -4.05 -1.03
C GLU A 129 -15.03 -3.26 -0.56
N TYR A 130 -14.92 -2.67 0.62
CA TYR A 130 -15.87 -1.69 1.12
C TYR A 130 -15.89 -0.46 0.22
N THR A 131 -16.98 0.30 0.28
CA THR A 131 -17.09 1.51 -0.54
C THR A 131 -15.98 2.50 -0.21
N ASP A 132 -15.35 3.01 -1.26
CA ASP A 132 -14.33 4.07 -1.22
C ASP A 132 -14.95 5.48 -1.09
N ARG A 133 -16.29 5.58 -1.04
CA ARG A 133 -17.03 6.86 -1.05
C ARG A 133 -16.57 7.84 0.02
N TYR A 134 -16.11 7.32 1.15
CA TYR A 134 -15.71 8.11 2.32
C TYR A 134 -14.22 8.08 2.61
N ASP A 135 -13.39 7.54 1.71
CA ASP A 135 -11.94 7.44 1.92
C ASP A 135 -11.26 8.82 2.00
N GLY A 136 -11.87 9.84 1.38
CA GLY A 136 -11.44 11.24 1.46
C GLY A 136 -11.73 11.92 2.81
N ILE A 137 -12.22 11.22 3.82
CA ILE A 137 -12.43 11.79 5.16
C ILE A 137 -11.11 12.24 5.80
N ASN A 138 -11.09 13.45 6.35
CA ASN A 138 -9.91 13.98 7.03
C ASN A 138 -9.78 13.40 8.45
N VAL A 139 -9.12 12.25 8.55
CA VAL A 139 -8.86 11.58 9.83
C VAL A 139 -8.02 12.46 10.77
N ASP A 140 -7.06 13.21 10.26
CA ASP A 140 -6.20 14.07 11.09
C ASP A 140 -7.00 15.15 11.83
N GLU A 141 -7.92 15.81 11.15
CA GLU A 141 -8.81 16.81 11.76
C GLU A 141 -9.69 16.18 12.85
N ILE A 142 -10.21 14.97 12.60
CA ILE A 142 -11.01 14.24 13.57
C ILE A 142 -10.18 13.92 14.81
N LEU A 143 -8.97 13.37 14.64
CA LEU A 143 -8.08 12.99 15.74
C LEU A 143 -7.59 14.20 16.55
N GLN A 144 -7.41 15.36 15.91
CA GLN A 144 -7.04 16.61 16.58
C GLN A 144 -8.20 17.25 17.36
N ASN A 145 -9.44 16.81 17.14
CA ASN A 145 -10.62 17.36 17.79
C ASN A 145 -11.32 16.35 18.70
N GLN A 146 -11.10 16.48 20.01
CA GLN A 146 -11.68 15.58 21.03
C GLN A 146 -13.20 15.42 20.91
N ARG A 147 -13.93 16.48 20.51
CA ARG A 147 -15.39 16.40 20.37
C ARG A 147 -15.78 15.51 19.18
N LEU A 148 -15.03 15.56 18.08
CA LEU A 148 -15.24 14.70 16.92
C LEU A 148 -14.92 13.25 17.27
N VAL A 149 -13.76 12.97 17.87
CA VAL A 149 -13.41 11.61 18.35
C VAL A 149 -14.51 11.03 19.24
N THR A 150 -14.94 11.78 20.26
CA THR A 150 -16.02 11.33 21.15
C THR A 150 -17.33 11.08 20.40
N SER A 151 -17.67 11.88 19.40
CA SER A 151 -18.87 11.68 18.58
C SER A 151 -18.80 10.37 17.79
N TYR A 152 -17.69 10.11 17.09
CA TYR A 152 -17.47 8.87 16.35
C TYR A 152 -17.47 7.64 17.26
N VAL A 153 -16.75 7.68 18.39
CA VAL A 153 -16.74 6.57 19.35
C VAL A 153 -18.14 6.32 19.94
N LYS A 154 -18.90 7.37 20.28
CA LYS A 154 -20.28 7.20 20.75
C LYS A 154 -21.18 6.55 19.68
N CYS A 155 -21.04 6.93 18.41
CA CYS A 155 -21.72 6.25 17.31
C CYS A 155 -21.37 4.75 17.28
N LEU A 156 -20.07 4.42 17.30
CA LEU A 156 -19.59 3.03 17.31
C LEU A 156 -20.09 2.24 18.52
N LEU A 157 -20.31 2.89 19.67
CA LEU A 157 -20.77 2.24 20.88
C LEU A 157 -22.29 2.18 21.04
N ASP A 158 -23.09 2.65 20.07
CA ASP A 158 -24.54 2.83 20.19
C ASP A 158 -24.96 3.84 21.28
N LYS A 159 -24.07 4.77 21.62
CA LYS A 159 -24.27 5.80 22.66
C LYS A 159 -24.51 7.21 22.09
N GLY A 160 -24.67 7.33 20.77
CA GLY A 160 -24.83 8.62 20.09
C GLY A 160 -25.28 8.48 18.64
N ARG A 161 -25.54 9.62 18.00
CA ARG A 161 -25.89 9.69 16.57
C ARG A 161 -24.66 9.39 15.71
N CYS A 162 -24.89 8.82 14.54
CA CYS A 162 -23.85 8.57 13.54
C CYS A 162 -23.95 9.58 12.39
N THR A 163 -22.81 10.06 11.91
CA THR A 163 -22.70 10.64 10.57
C THR A 163 -22.78 9.52 9.51
N PRO A 164 -22.95 9.83 8.22
CA PRO A 164 -22.91 8.82 7.17
C PRO A 164 -21.63 7.96 7.21
N GLU A 165 -20.47 8.60 7.36
CA GLU A 165 -19.15 7.95 7.43
C GLU A 165 -19.02 7.11 8.70
N GLY A 166 -19.47 7.65 9.84
CA GLY A 166 -19.45 6.92 11.11
C GLY A 166 -20.37 5.70 11.10
N ASN A 167 -21.50 5.78 10.39
CA ASN A 167 -22.40 4.64 10.21
C ASN A 167 -21.77 3.57 9.31
N GLU A 168 -21.10 3.97 8.24
CA GLU A 168 -20.37 3.04 7.36
C GLU A 168 -19.32 2.25 8.16
N LEU A 169 -18.46 2.97 8.90
CA LEU A 169 -17.47 2.34 9.77
C LEU A 169 -18.13 1.39 10.78
N LYS A 170 -19.24 1.80 11.41
CA LYS A 170 -19.94 1.00 12.40
C LYS A 170 -20.48 -0.33 11.84
N VAL A 171 -20.95 -0.34 10.60
CA VAL A 171 -21.46 -1.56 9.96
C VAL A 171 -20.32 -2.53 9.65
N HIS A 172 -19.16 -2.02 9.27
CA HIS A 172 -18.04 -2.84 8.77
C HIS A 172 -16.94 -3.14 9.80
N ILE A 173 -16.85 -2.40 10.91
CA ILE A 173 -15.76 -2.55 11.90
C ILE A 173 -15.65 -3.97 12.46
N LYS A 174 -16.78 -4.67 12.67
CA LYS A 174 -16.74 -6.05 13.15
C LYS A 174 -16.12 -6.98 12.12
N ASP A 175 -16.57 -6.92 10.87
CA ASP A 175 -16.00 -7.75 9.80
C ASP A 175 -14.51 -7.43 9.61
N GLY A 176 -14.15 -6.15 9.58
CA GLY A 176 -12.74 -5.72 9.51
C GLY A 176 -11.88 -6.29 10.63
N MET A 177 -12.38 -6.36 11.87
CA MET A 177 -11.68 -7.03 12.98
C MET A 177 -11.58 -8.55 12.80
N GLN A 178 -12.62 -9.19 12.27
CA GLN A 178 -12.67 -10.65 12.04
C GLN A 178 -11.75 -11.10 10.90
N THR A 179 -11.59 -10.27 9.88
CA THR A 179 -10.88 -10.62 8.63
C THR A 179 -9.53 -9.94 8.49
N GLY A 180 -9.16 -9.06 9.43
CA GLY A 180 -7.93 -8.27 9.32
C GLY A 180 -8.00 -7.26 8.18
N CYS A 181 -9.16 -6.63 7.99
CA CYS A 181 -9.41 -5.63 6.95
C CYS A 181 -9.21 -6.16 5.52
N SER A 182 -9.52 -7.43 5.25
CA SER A 182 -9.30 -8.05 3.93
C SER A 182 -10.11 -7.39 2.81
N LYS A 183 -11.20 -6.71 3.16
CA LYS A 183 -12.08 -5.96 2.26
C LYS A 183 -11.91 -4.43 2.38
N CYS A 184 -10.97 -3.95 3.18
CA CYS A 184 -10.74 -2.52 3.26
C CYS A 184 -10.03 -2.03 1.99
N THR A 185 -10.21 -0.77 1.61
CA THR A 185 -9.31 -0.14 0.64
C THR A 185 -7.93 0.11 1.27
N ASP A 186 -6.92 0.43 0.46
CA ASP A 186 -5.60 0.81 0.96
C ASP A 186 -5.67 2.04 1.90
N THR A 187 -6.49 3.03 1.55
CA THR A 187 -6.71 4.22 2.38
C THR A 187 -7.38 3.85 3.71
N GLN A 188 -8.39 3.01 3.71
CA GLN A 188 -9.06 2.55 4.92
C GLN A 188 -8.11 1.75 5.84
N ARG A 189 -7.26 0.90 5.28
CA ARG A 189 -6.24 0.15 6.04
C ARG A 189 -5.30 1.11 6.78
N HIS A 190 -4.73 2.06 6.05
CA HIS A 190 -3.83 3.07 6.61
C HIS A 190 -4.50 3.91 7.71
N GLN A 191 -5.70 4.42 7.42
CA GLN A 191 -6.48 5.22 8.35
C GLN A 191 -6.87 4.44 9.61
N ALA A 192 -7.27 3.17 9.47
CA ALA A 192 -7.61 2.31 10.60
C ALA A 192 -6.43 2.11 11.55
N ARG A 193 -5.23 1.78 11.02
CA ARG A 193 -4.01 1.64 11.82
C ARG A 193 -3.69 2.93 12.59
N LYS A 194 -3.76 4.08 11.91
CA LYS A 194 -3.52 5.40 12.51
C LYS A 194 -4.50 5.72 13.64
N VAL A 195 -5.80 5.51 13.41
CA VAL A 195 -6.85 5.76 14.42
C VAL A 195 -6.66 4.85 15.63
N VAL A 196 -6.44 3.55 15.42
CA VAL A 196 -6.29 2.60 16.53
C VAL A 196 -5.04 2.91 17.34
N LYS A 197 -3.91 3.24 16.69
CA LYS A 197 -2.70 3.69 17.37
C LYS A 197 -2.96 4.92 18.24
N PHE A 198 -3.61 5.94 17.68
CA PHE A 198 -3.98 7.15 18.43
C PHE A 198 -4.88 6.83 19.63
N LEU A 199 -5.92 6.00 19.45
CA LEU A 199 -6.82 5.62 20.53
C LEU A 199 -6.08 4.86 21.63
N ARG A 200 -5.16 3.95 21.31
CA ARG A 200 -4.36 3.22 22.31
C ARG A 200 -3.43 4.14 23.09
N GLU A 201 -2.82 5.11 22.43
CA GLU A 201 -1.85 6.02 23.05
C GLU A 201 -2.52 7.12 23.90
N HIS A 202 -3.64 7.68 23.42
CA HIS A 202 -4.23 8.88 24.00
C HIS A 202 -5.60 8.66 24.65
N GLN A 203 -6.34 7.61 24.24
CA GLN A 203 -7.74 7.40 24.65
C GLN A 203 -8.05 5.91 24.88
N ASP A 204 -7.18 5.22 25.62
CA ASP A 204 -7.20 3.75 25.77
C ASP A 204 -8.55 3.21 26.28
N ASN A 205 -9.27 3.99 27.10
CA ASN A 205 -10.63 3.65 27.54
C ASN A 205 -11.61 3.47 26.37
N TYR A 206 -11.51 4.30 25.32
CA TYR A 206 -12.34 4.16 24.12
C TYR A 206 -11.95 2.94 23.29
N TRP A 207 -10.65 2.65 23.17
CA TRP A 207 -10.21 1.42 22.50
C TRP A 207 -10.75 0.18 23.23
N LYS A 208 -10.62 0.13 24.55
CA LYS A 208 -11.16 -0.96 25.38
C LYS A 208 -12.67 -1.14 25.23
N ASP A 209 -13.43 -0.05 25.28
CA ASP A 209 -14.89 -0.09 25.09
C ASP A 209 -15.26 -0.64 23.70
N ILE A 210 -14.52 -0.27 22.65
CA ILE A 210 -14.73 -0.77 21.28
C ILE A 210 -14.43 -2.26 21.21
N VAL A 211 -13.30 -2.72 21.75
CA VAL A 211 -12.94 -4.15 21.77
C VAL A 211 -13.99 -4.96 22.54
N VAL A 212 -14.43 -4.49 23.71
CA VAL A 212 -15.48 -5.17 24.48
C VAL A 212 -16.78 -5.29 23.69
N LYS A 213 -17.13 -4.30 22.88
CA LYS A 213 -18.34 -4.34 22.05
C LYS A 213 -18.23 -5.31 20.88
N TYR A 214 -17.13 -5.26 20.14
CA TYR A 214 -17.00 -5.96 18.85
C TYR A 214 -16.32 -7.33 18.96
N ASP A 215 -15.47 -7.51 19.98
CA ASP A 215 -14.79 -8.76 20.30
C ASP A 215 -14.72 -9.02 21.83
N PRO A 216 -15.87 -9.21 22.51
CA PRO A 216 -15.93 -9.40 23.97
C PRO A 216 -15.17 -10.63 24.48
N LYS A 217 -14.90 -11.60 23.60
CA LYS A 217 -14.26 -12.88 23.93
C LYS A 217 -12.80 -12.95 23.45
N ASN A 218 -12.30 -11.92 22.80
CA ASN A 218 -10.98 -11.92 22.13
C ASN A 218 -10.86 -13.03 21.07
N GLU A 219 -11.95 -13.38 20.38
CA GLU A 219 -11.98 -14.38 19.31
C GLU A 219 -11.18 -13.94 18.07
N PHE A 220 -11.09 -12.63 17.83
CA PHE A 220 -10.44 -12.06 16.63
C PHE A 220 -9.16 -11.30 16.97
N LYS A 221 -8.75 -11.32 18.25
CA LYS A 221 -7.62 -10.55 18.76
C LYS A 221 -6.35 -10.75 17.95
N ASP A 222 -5.96 -11.99 17.72
CA ASP A 222 -4.71 -12.27 17.00
C ASP A 222 -4.77 -11.78 15.55
N VAL A 223 -5.96 -11.76 14.94
CA VAL A 223 -6.17 -11.29 13.56
C VAL A 223 -5.96 -9.78 13.45
N TYR A 224 -6.69 -8.99 14.25
CA TYR A 224 -6.56 -7.55 14.15
C TYR A 224 -5.25 -7.04 14.76
N GLU A 225 -4.67 -7.71 15.77
CA GLU A 225 -3.34 -7.32 16.26
C GLU A 225 -2.25 -7.56 15.21
N ALA A 226 -2.32 -8.65 14.43
CA ALA A 226 -1.41 -8.87 13.30
C ALA A 226 -1.56 -7.77 12.23
N PHE A 227 -2.80 -7.39 11.90
CA PHE A 227 -3.08 -6.26 11.00
C PHE A 227 -2.54 -4.92 11.52
N LEU A 228 -2.65 -4.66 12.83
CA LEU A 228 -2.19 -3.41 13.45
C LEU A 228 -0.66 -3.35 13.61
N ALA A 229 0.02 -4.49 13.59
CA ALA A 229 1.47 -4.59 13.70
C ALA A 229 2.21 -4.50 12.35
N SER A 230 1.51 -4.53 11.22
CA SER A 230 2.13 -4.37 9.90
C SER A 230 2.45 -2.91 9.58
N ASP A 231 3.63 -2.64 9.01
CA ASP A 231 4.18 -1.30 8.75
C ASP A 231 3.71 -0.63 7.43
N GLU A 232 2.57 -1.05 6.86
CA GLU A 232 2.00 -0.44 5.64
C GLU A 232 0.79 0.45 5.95
#